data_AF-A0A662XHB0-F1
#
_entry.id   AF-A0A662XHB0-F1
#
_cell.length_a   1.000
_cell.length_b   1.000
_cell.length_c   1.000
_cell.angle_alpha   90.00
_cell.angle_beta   90.00
_cell.angle_gamma   90.00
#
_symmetry.space_group_name_H-M   'P 1'
#
loop_
_entity.id
_entity.type
_entity.pdbx_description
1 polymer ?
#
loop_
_entity_poly.entity_id
_entity_poly.type
_entity_poly.pdbx_seq_one_letter_code
_entity_poly.pdbx_strand_id
1 'polypeptide(L)'
;MHETLIVFATTLALDVMLSPLKRRRGREQLYLVPAKRSKYAKAFEWNDTDGKTMHHFPKDMELPVCNLAAMWALWLCGDPRSKHPPYRILTPPDLLAGRARRSLSTLRFVMLEIESRVLAKGEWVSSPSPEDAAGMLAKVKTSLAVRPNKNRGSLQPVELLQWTSMGRIIRDQKKLEADEEDEE
;
A
#
# COMPACT_ATOMS: atom_id res chain seq x y z
N MET A 1 -37.47 10.70 -0.34
CA MET A 1 -36.93 10.24 -1.63
C MET A 1 -35.44 10.05 -1.46
N HIS A 2 -34.95 8.87 -1.83
CA HIS A 2 -33.55 8.44 -1.96
C HIS A 2 -32.70 8.34 -0.69
N GLU A 3 -32.96 7.29 0.10
CA GLU A 3 -31.91 6.62 0.87
C GLU A 3 -31.35 5.50 -0.02
N THR A 4 -30.20 5.76 -0.64
CA THR A 4 -29.51 4.80 -1.51
C THR A 4 -28.83 3.76 -0.62
N LEU A 5 -29.54 2.67 -0.36
CA LEU A 5 -28.97 1.41 0.10
C LEU A 5 -27.93 0.93 -0.91
N ILE A 6 -26.64 1.19 -0.63
CA ILE A 6 -25.55 0.50 -1.33
C ILE A 6 -25.47 -0.92 -0.77
N VAL A 7 -26.23 -1.80 -1.40
CA VAL A 7 -26.09 -3.25 -1.26
C VAL A 7 -24.94 -3.68 -2.17
N PHE A 8 -23.79 -3.98 -1.60
CA PHE A 8 -22.81 -4.89 -2.21
C PHE A 8 -22.45 -5.98 -1.21
N ALA A 9 -23.41 -6.89 -1.01
CA ALA A 9 -23.14 -8.21 -0.48
C ALA A 9 -22.71 -9.11 -1.65
N THR A 10 -21.40 -9.31 -1.81
CA THR A 10 -20.86 -10.49 -2.49
C THR A 10 -19.78 -11.09 -1.61
N THR A 11 -20.19 -12.18 -0.94
CA THR A 11 -19.40 -13.28 -0.38
C THR A 11 -17.90 -13.02 -0.17
N LEU A 12 -17.54 -12.28 0.88
CA LEU A 12 -16.16 -12.20 1.37
C LEU A 12 -15.98 -13.22 2.50
N ALA A 13 -15.11 -14.19 2.25
CA ALA A 13 -14.65 -15.15 3.23
C ALA A 13 -14.20 -14.45 4.52
N LEU A 14 -14.83 -14.87 5.62
CA LEU A 14 -14.64 -14.72 7.08
C LEU A 14 -13.41 -14.03 7.73
N ASP A 15 -12.49 -13.33 7.05
CA ASP A 15 -11.30 -12.76 7.73
C ASP A 15 -10.80 -11.42 7.13
N VAL A 16 -11.70 -10.62 6.56
CA VAL A 16 -11.36 -9.35 5.91
C VAL A 16 -11.89 -8.20 6.77
N MET A 17 -11.14 -7.82 7.80
CA MET A 17 -11.47 -6.66 8.64
C MET A 17 -11.17 -5.38 7.88
N LEU A 18 -12.23 -4.71 7.41
CA LEU A 18 -12.14 -3.35 6.87
C LEU A 18 -12.04 -2.37 8.03
N SER A 19 -11.12 -1.42 7.93
CA SER A 19 -11.07 -0.27 8.82
C SER A 19 -11.21 1.02 8.03
N PRO A 20 -12.02 1.97 8.51
CA PRO A 20 -12.08 3.28 7.91
C PRO A 20 -10.83 4.08 8.30
N LEU A 21 -10.07 4.54 7.31
CA LEU A 21 -9.10 5.61 7.53
C LEU A 21 -9.84 6.94 7.41
N LYS A 22 -10.28 7.49 8.54
CA LYS A 22 -10.90 8.82 8.57
C LYS A 22 -9.84 9.87 8.28
N ARG A 23 -9.84 10.44 7.08
CA ARG A 23 -8.95 11.56 6.73
C ARG A 23 -9.53 12.88 7.24
N ARG A 24 -8.65 13.87 7.40
CA ARG A 24 -8.93 15.22 7.92
C ARG A 24 -9.96 16.04 7.10
N ARG A 25 -10.43 15.54 5.95
CA ARG A 25 -11.36 16.20 5.02
C ARG A 25 -12.57 15.33 4.64
N GLY A 26 -13.08 14.49 5.55
CA GLY A 26 -14.34 13.78 5.33
C GLY A 26 -14.34 12.60 4.34
N ARG A 27 -13.36 12.48 3.42
CA ARG A 27 -13.18 11.24 2.61
C ARG A 27 -12.80 10.07 3.51
N GLU A 28 -13.73 9.14 3.68
CA GLU A 28 -13.51 7.85 4.33
C GLU A 28 -12.82 6.92 3.32
N GLN A 29 -11.57 6.56 3.60
CA GLN A 29 -10.84 5.59 2.78
C GLN A 29 -10.88 4.25 3.50
N LEU A 30 -11.63 3.29 2.97
CA LEU A 30 -11.60 1.92 3.46
C LEU A 30 -10.24 1.29 3.11
N TYR A 31 -9.60 0.72 4.11
CA TYR A 31 -8.41 -0.11 3.94
C TYR A 31 -8.57 -1.39 4.72
N LEU A 32 -7.78 -2.39 4.36
CA LEU A 32 -7.76 -3.64 5.11
C LEU A 32 -6.82 -3.54 6.27
N VAL A 33 -7.32 -3.95 7.44
CA VAL A 33 -6.46 -4.19 8.59
C VAL A 33 -5.54 -5.35 8.22
N PRO A 34 -4.21 -5.15 8.19
CA PRO A 34 -3.30 -6.26 7.94
C PRO A 34 -3.51 -7.36 8.97
N ALA A 35 -3.31 -8.61 8.55
CA ALA A 35 -3.30 -9.73 9.50
C ALA A 35 -2.37 -9.43 10.68
N LYS A 36 -2.76 -9.87 11.89
CA LYS A 36 -1.98 -9.65 13.11
C LYS A 36 -0.52 -10.06 12.89
N ARG A 37 0.42 -9.21 13.32
CA ARG A 37 1.87 -9.45 13.14
C ARG A 37 2.33 -10.81 13.69
N SER A 38 1.68 -11.28 14.77
CA SER A 38 1.93 -12.58 15.38
C SER A 38 1.73 -13.78 14.44
N LYS A 39 1.02 -13.61 13.32
CA LYS A 39 0.88 -14.64 12.26
C LYS A 39 2.21 -14.92 11.56
N TYR A 40 3.12 -13.95 11.52
CA TYR A 40 4.36 -14.05 10.76
C TYR A 40 5.53 -14.45 11.67
N ALA A 41 6.46 -15.25 11.16
CA ALA A 41 7.63 -15.66 11.93
C ALA A 41 8.52 -14.45 12.26
N LYS A 42 9.19 -14.50 13.41
CA LYS A 42 10.28 -13.59 13.78
C LYS A 42 11.59 -14.29 13.46
N ALA A 43 12.17 -13.99 12.30
CA ALA A 43 13.33 -14.71 11.75
C ALA A 43 14.67 -14.01 12.02
N PHE A 44 14.66 -12.80 12.57
CA PHE A 44 15.86 -11.96 12.68
C PHE A 44 16.21 -11.71 14.14
N GLU A 45 17.41 -12.12 14.54
CA GLU A 45 17.94 -11.83 15.86
C GLU A 45 18.55 -10.43 15.88
N TRP A 46 18.13 -9.60 16.83
CA TRP A 46 18.76 -8.31 17.11
C TRP A 46 19.54 -8.43 18.42
N ASN A 47 20.79 -7.99 18.37
CA ASN A 47 21.59 -7.75 19.58
C ASN A 47 21.26 -6.33 20.06
N ASP A 48 20.38 -6.24 21.05
CA ASP A 48 20.03 -5.00 21.74
C ASP A 48 20.67 -4.99 23.13
N THR A 49 20.63 -3.84 23.81
CA THR A 49 21.23 -3.65 25.14
C THR A 49 20.68 -4.62 26.19
N ASP A 50 19.45 -5.07 26.03
CA ASP A 50 18.75 -5.97 26.97
C ASP A 50 18.91 -7.46 26.62
N GLY A 51 19.73 -7.78 25.61
CA GLY A 51 19.98 -9.13 25.14
C GLY A 51 19.50 -9.41 23.72
N LYS A 52 19.36 -10.69 23.40
CA LYS A 52 18.96 -11.18 22.07
C LYS A 52 17.43 -11.17 21.94
N THR A 53 16.91 -10.35 21.06
CA THR A 53 15.47 -10.27 20.77
C THR A 53 15.19 -10.72 19.34
N MET A 54 14.05 -11.41 19.12
CA MET A 54 13.63 -11.86 17.78
C MET A 54 12.66 -10.87 17.13
N HIS A 55 12.92 -10.51 15.88
CA HIS A 55 12.20 -9.52 15.08
C HIS A 55 11.72 -10.10 13.75
N HIS A 56 10.72 -9.44 13.16
CA HIS A 56 10.16 -9.83 11.85
C HIS A 56 11.01 -9.37 10.66
N PHE A 57 11.85 -8.35 10.86
CA PHE A 57 12.71 -7.76 9.84
C PHE A 57 14.14 -7.59 10.39
N PRO A 58 15.16 -7.55 9.52
CA PRO A 58 16.55 -7.33 9.94
C PRO A 58 16.75 -5.93 10.52
N LYS A 59 17.80 -5.76 11.32
CA LYS A 59 18.08 -4.51 12.07
C LYS A 59 18.44 -3.34 11.17
N ASP A 60 19.09 -3.64 10.05
CA ASP A 60 19.53 -2.74 8.99
C ASP A 60 18.51 -2.65 7.84
N MET A 61 17.24 -3.00 8.09
CA MET A 61 16.19 -2.98 7.08
C MET A 61 16.05 -1.61 6.41
N GLU A 62 16.16 -1.61 5.08
CA GLU A 62 15.83 -0.47 4.22
C GLU A 62 14.71 -0.84 3.25
N LEU A 63 13.89 0.15 2.90
CA LEU A 63 12.85 -0.04 1.89
C LEU A 63 13.49 -0.03 0.49
N PRO A 64 13.31 -1.08 -0.34
CA PRO A 64 13.90 -1.13 -1.66
C PRO A 64 13.31 -0.04 -2.55
N VAL A 65 14.16 0.61 -3.34
CA VAL A 65 13.73 1.56 -4.38
C VAL A 65 13.58 0.79 -5.69
N CYS A 66 12.38 0.26 -5.91
CA CYS A 66 12.03 -0.52 -7.10
C CYS A 66 10.80 0.06 -7.80
N ASN A 67 10.40 -0.56 -8.92
CA ASN A 67 9.17 -0.22 -9.62
C ASN A 67 7.93 -0.56 -8.78
N LEU A 68 6.78 0.02 -9.15
CA LEU A 68 5.54 -0.10 -8.40
C LEU A 68 5.06 -1.54 -8.33
N ALA A 69 5.16 -2.30 -9.41
CA ALA A 69 4.73 -3.69 -9.45
C ALA A 69 5.53 -4.57 -8.47
N ALA A 70 6.85 -4.43 -8.45
CA ALA A 70 7.72 -5.14 -7.52
C ALA A 70 7.43 -4.75 -6.07
N MET A 71 7.26 -3.46 -5.78
CA MET A 71 6.92 -3.01 -4.43
C MET A 71 5.53 -3.49 -3.99
N TRP A 72 4.57 -3.54 -4.90
CA TRP A 72 3.23 -4.07 -4.62
C TRP A 72 3.26 -5.56 -4.28
N ALA A 73 4.06 -6.34 -5.01
CA ALA A 73 4.29 -7.74 -4.68
C ALA A 73 4.93 -7.90 -3.29
N LEU A 74 5.97 -7.13 -2.97
CA LEU A 74 6.60 -7.12 -1.64
C LEU A 74 5.62 -6.71 -0.53
N TRP A 75 4.76 -5.74 -0.82
CA TRP A 75 3.72 -5.24 0.10
C TRP A 75 2.77 -6.35 0.54
N LEU A 76 2.29 -7.16 -0.41
CA LEU A 76 1.30 -8.21 -0.17
C LEU A 76 1.90 -9.56 0.22
N CYS A 77 3.01 -9.96 -0.44
CA CYS A 77 3.56 -11.32 -0.38
C CYS A 77 4.85 -11.41 0.45
N GLY A 78 5.55 -10.28 0.63
CA GLY A 78 6.90 -10.28 1.23
C GLY A 78 7.95 -10.76 0.24
N ASP A 79 9.11 -11.16 0.77
CA ASP A 79 10.20 -11.74 0.00
C ASP A 79 10.65 -13.07 0.62
N PRO A 80 10.28 -14.22 0.02
CA PRO A 80 10.66 -15.53 0.53
C PRO A 80 12.18 -15.75 0.55
N ARG A 81 12.93 -15.16 -0.38
CA ARG A 81 14.39 -15.38 -0.47
C ARG A 81 15.11 -14.77 0.73
N SER A 82 14.71 -13.56 1.09
CA SER A 82 15.22 -12.85 2.26
C SER A 82 14.45 -13.18 3.54
N LYS A 83 13.47 -14.10 3.49
CA LYS A 83 12.55 -14.44 4.60
C LYS A 83 11.80 -13.22 5.16
N HIS A 84 11.57 -12.20 4.34
CA HIS A 84 10.81 -11.03 4.74
C HIS A 84 9.30 -11.33 4.64
N PRO A 85 8.52 -11.08 5.69
CA PRO A 85 7.07 -11.14 5.59
C PRO A 85 6.53 -9.98 4.73
N PRO A 86 5.24 -9.98 4.37
CA PRO A 86 4.59 -8.89 3.66
C PRO A 86 4.89 -7.52 4.26
N TYR A 87 5.35 -6.58 3.43
CA TYR A 87 5.80 -5.27 3.91
C TYR A 87 4.66 -4.44 4.52
N ARG A 88 3.40 -4.81 4.25
CA ARG A 88 2.22 -4.23 4.90
C ARG A 88 2.24 -4.31 6.44
N ILE A 89 3.02 -5.22 7.01
CA ILE A 89 3.15 -5.37 8.47
C ILE A 89 4.30 -4.57 9.08
N LEU A 90 5.09 -3.85 8.26
CA LEU A 90 6.17 -3.00 8.74
C LEU A 90 5.64 -1.93 9.70
N THR A 91 6.38 -1.72 10.77
CA THR A 91 6.13 -0.69 11.78
C THR A 91 7.35 0.22 11.91
N PRO A 92 7.18 1.48 12.36
CA PRO A 92 8.32 2.39 12.52
C PRO A 92 9.48 1.84 13.36
N PRO A 93 9.27 1.05 14.44
CA PRO A 93 10.36 0.42 15.18
C PRO A 93 11.19 -0.60 14.38
N ASP A 94 10.65 -1.20 13.32
CA ASP A 94 11.41 -2.10 12.45
C ASP A 94 12.43 -1.35 11.57
N LEU A 95 12.36 -0.01 11.54
CA LEU A 95 13.18 0.87 10.70
C LEU A 95 13.96 1.86 11.56
N LEU A 96 15.19 1.51 11.92
CA LEU A 96 16.02 2.34 12.80
C LEU A 96 16.36 3.70 12.17
N ALA A 97 16.69 3.71 10.89
CA ALA A 97 17.03 4.92 10.16
C ALA A 97 15.83 5.88 10.02
N GLY A 98 16.02 7.15 10.41
CA GLY A 98 14.96 8.17 10.31
C GLY A 98 14.49 8.41 8.87
N ARG A 99 15.38 8.26 7.89
CA ARG A 99 15.04 8.32 6.45
C ARG A 99 14.10 7.17 6.06
N ALA A 100 14.37 5.95 6.52
CA ALA A 100 13.54 4.78 6.24
C ALA A 100 12.13 4.93 6.84
N ARG A 101 12.01 5.48 8.06
CA ARG A 101 10.70 5.79 8.67
C ARG A 101 9.87 6.78 7.85
N ARG A 102 10.48 7.85 7.33
CA ARG A 102 9.79 8.79 6.42
C ARG A 102 9.38 8.12 5.11
N SER A 103 10.24 7.27 4.56
CA SER A 103 9.94 6.47 3.37
C SER A 103 8.76 5.53 3.62
N LEU A 104 8.65 4.92 4.80
CA LEU A 104 7.52 4.05 5.18
C LEU A 104 6.19 4.79 5.15
N SER A 105 6.12 6.02 5.66
CA SER A 105 4.90 6.82 5.58
C SER A 105 4.47 7.09 4.13
N THR A 106 5.43 7.35 3.23
CA THR A 106 5.16 7.52 1.81
C THR A 106 4.75 6.20 1.15
N LEU A 107 5.40 5.10 1.50
CA LEU A 107 5.07 3.77 1.01
C LEU A 107 3.64 3.39 1.40
N ARG A 108 3.26 3.53 2.69
CA ARG A 108 1.89 3.26 3.17
C ARG A 108 0.87 4.10 2.41
N PHE A 109 1.15 5.38 2.20
CA PHE A 109 0.25 6.25 1.43
C PHE A 109 -0.02 5.71 0.02
N VAL A 110 1.02 5.28 -0.70
CA VAL A 110 0.86 4.72 -2.06
C VAL A 110 0.14 3.38 -2.02
N MET A 111 0.59 2.45 -1.17
CA MET A 111 0.07 1.09 -1.17
C MET A 111 -1.39 1.04 -0.70
N LEU A 112 -1.77 1.79 0.33
CA LEU A 112 -3.17 1.86 0.79
C LEU A 112 -4.10 2.52 -0.24
N GLU A 113 -3.58 3.42 -1.06
CA GLU A 113 -4.34 3.98 -2.18
C GLU A 113 -4.65 2.90 -3.23
N ILE A 114 -3.67 2.03 -3.53
CA ILE A 114 -3.85 0.89 -4.44
C ILE A 114 -4.84 -0.11 -3.82
N GLU A 115 -4.65 -0.49 -2.55
CA GLU A 115 -5.58 -1.39 -1.83
C GLU A 115 -7.03 -0.89 -1.92
N SER A 116 -7.25 0.40 -1.60
CA SER A 116 -8.56 1.02 -1.64
C SER A 116 -9.22 0.93 -3.03
N ARG A 117 -8.45 1.13 -4.10
CA ARG A 117 -8.94 1.01 -5.49
C ARG A 117 -9.23 -0.44 -5.88
N VAL A 118 -8.42 -1.38 -5.42
CA VAL A 118 -8.63 -2.82 -5.66
C VAL A 118 -9.91 -3.28 -4.97
N LEU A 119 -10.11 -2.86 -3.72
CA LEU A 119 -11.31 -3.13 -2.94
C LEU A 119 -12.56 -2.53 -3.58
N ALA A 120 -12.50 -1.28 -4.03
CA ALA A 120 -13.61 -0.62 -4.70
C ALA A 120 -14.04 -1.33 -6.00
N LYS A 121 -13.14 -2.10 -6.63
CA LYS A 121 -13.45 -2.94 -7.80
C LYS A 121 -13.89 -4.36 -7.45
N GLY A 122 -13.83 -4.75 -6.17
CA GLY A 122 -14.13 -6.13 -5.74
C GLY A 122 -13.07 -7.15 -6.18
N GLU A 123 -11.85 -6.71 -6.50
CA GLU A 123 -10.79 -7.55 -7.08
C GLU A 123 -9.78 -8.03 -6.02
N TRP A 124 -10.09 -7.87 -4.73
CA TRP A 124 -9.15 -8.18 -3.65
C TRP A 124 -8.99 -9.68 -3.40
N VAL A 125 -7.74 -10.12 -3.25
CA VAL A 125 -7.39 -11.50 -2.86
C VAL A 125 -6.72 -11.50 -1.47
N SER A 126 -7.27 -12.25 -0.51
CA SER A 126 -6.85 -12.20 0.91
C SER A 126 -5.47 -12.81 1.20
N SER A 127 -5.06 -13.82 0.44
CA SER A 127 -3.76 -14.50 0.57
C SER A 127 -3.10 -14.62 -0.82
N PRO A 128 -2.69 -13.50 -1.41
CA PRO A 128 -2.28 -13.47 -2.80
C PRO A 128 -0.91 -14.12 -3.02
N SER A 129 -0.77 -14.80 -4.15
CA SER A 129 0.52 -15.08 -4.77
C SER A 129 1.07 -13.82 -5.47
N PRO A 130 2.36 -13.81 -5.89
CA PRO A 130 2.89 -12.72 -6.71
C PRO A 130 2.12 -12.48 -8.02
N GLU A 131 1.56 -13.54 -8.61
CA GLU A 131 0.73 -13.46 -9.82
C GLU A 131 -0.61 -12.78 -9.52
N ASP A 132 -1.26 -13.13 -8.40
CA ASP A 132 -2.48 -12.46 -7.94
C ASP A 132 -2.24 -10.99 -7.66
N ALA A 133 -1.10 -10.65 -7.04
CA ALA A 133 -0.70 -9.26 -6.79
C ALA A 133 -0.57 -8.48 -8.10
N ALA A 134 0.07 -9.06 -9.12
CA ALA A 134 0.18 -8.45 -10.44
C ALA A 134 -1.20 -8.28 -11.10
N GLY A 135 -2.08 -9.28 -10.98
CA GLY A 135 -3.47 -9.23 -11.44
C GLY A 135 -4.25 -8.08 -10.80
N MET A 136 -4.22 -7.97 -9.47
CA MET A 136 -4.85 -6.87 -8.73
C MET A 136 -4.38 -5.50 -9.19
N LEU A 137 -3.06 -5.32 -9.36
CA LEU A 137 -2.50 -4.05 -9.84
C LEU A 137 -2.96 -3.73 -11.27
N ALA A 138 -3.00 -4.74 -12.15
CA ALA A 138 -3.44 -4.56 -13.53
C ALA A 138 -4.90 -4.08 -13.63
N LYS A 139 -5.76 -4.49 -12.70
CA LYS A 139 -7.16 -4.03 -12.65
C LYS A 139 -7.31 -2.56 -12.30
N VAL A 140 -6.35 -1.97 -11.57
CA VAL A 140 -6.42 -0.58 -11.09
C VAL A 140 -5.43 0.36 -11.76
N LYS A 141 -4.52 -0.14 -12.61
CA LYS A 141 -3.48 0.70 -13.22
C LYS A 141 -4.02 1.86 -14.05
N THR A 142 -5.17 1.70 -14.70
CA THR A 142 -5.81 2.77 -15.48
C THR A 142 -6.34 3.89 -14.60
N SER A 143 -6.86 3.59 -13.40
CA SER A 143 -7.29 4.64 -12.47
C SER A 143 -6.09 5.33 -11.83
N LEU A 144 -4.98 4.62 -11.64
CA LEU A 144 -3.72 5.21 -11.15
C LEU A 144 -3.06 6.13 -12.19
N ALA A 145 -3.22 5.79 -13.47
CA ALA A 145 -2.71 6.53 -14.62
C ALA A 145 -3.57 7.75 -14.95
N VAL A 146 -3.51 8.80 -14.12
CA VAL A 146 -4.15 10.09 -14.44
C VAL A 146 -3.13 11.20 -14.54
N ARG A 147 -3.15 11.82 -15.73
CA ARG A 147 -2.41 12.97 -16.28
C ARG A 147 -1.00 13.21 -15.70
N PRO A 148 0.07 12.99 -16.49
CA PRO A 148 1.30 13.69 -16.19
C PRO A 148 0.99 15.20 -16.25
N ASN A 149 1.70 15.99 -15.45
CA ASN A 149 1.80 17.43 -15.67
C ASN A 149 1.97 17.66 -17.19
N LYS A 150 1.23 18.63 -17.77
CA LYS A 150 1.21 18.95 -19.22
C LYS A 150 2.63 19.07 -19.82
N ASN A 151 3.65 19.28 -18.97
CA ASN A 151 5.06 19.45 -19.30
C ASN A 151 5.95 18.20 -19.13
N ARG A 152 5.43 17.05 -18.69
CA ARG A 152 6.19 15.78 -18.61
C ARG A 152 5.97 15.00 -19.90
N GLY A 153 7.07 14.57 -20.54
CA GLY A 153 7.08 13.81 -21.81
C GLY A 153 6.37 12.45 -21.76
N SER A 154 6.82 11.48 -22.55
CA SER A 154 6.08 10.21 -22.74
C SER A 154 5.72 9.51 -21.43
N LEU A 155 4.45 9.12 -21.29
CA LEU A 155 3.93 8.38 -20.16
C LEU A 155 4.58 7.00 -20.05
N GLN A 156 5.42 6.80 -19.04
CA GLN A 156 5.79 5.43 -18.65
C GLN A 156 4.56 4.72 -18.08
N PRO A 157 4.37 3.41 -18.38
CA PRO A 157 3.37 2.59 -17.71
C PRO A 157 3.51 2.68 -16.19
N VAL A 158 2.38 2.80 -15.49
CA VAL A 158 2.30 3.01 -14.03
C VAL A 158 3.07 1.95 -13.25
N GLU A 159 3.00 0.70 -13.71
CA GLU A 159 3.68 -0.47 -13.15
C GLU A 159 5.21 -0.33 -13.16
N LEU A 160 5.78 0.39 -14.14
CA LEU A 160 7.22 0.59 -14.30
C LEU A 160 7.73 1.82 -13.55
N LEU A 161 6.85 2.72 -13.11
CA LEU A 161 7.24 3.86 -12.30
C LEU A 161 7.79 3.41 -10.95
N GLN A 162 8.81 4.12 -10.45
CA GLN A 162 9.23 3.94 -9.07
C GLN A 162 8.08 4.29 -8.13
N TRP A 163 7.87 3.47 -7.09
CA TRP A 163 6.80 3.69 -6.11
C TRP A 163 6.92 5.05 -5.40
N THR A 164 8.15 5.56 -5.25
CA THR A 164 8.44 6.89 -4.68
C THR A 164 7.91 8.02 -5.56
N SER A 165 7.99 7.87 -6.89
CA SER A 165 7.43 8.81 -7.86
C SER A 165 5.91 8.75 -7.87
N MET A 166 5.32 7.57 -7.73
CA MET A 166 3.86 7.38 -7.64
C MET A 166 3.24 8.17 -6.48
N GLY A 167 3.92 8.23 -5.33
CA GLY A 167 3.46 9.03 -4.19
C GLY A 167 3.39 10.53 -4.46
N ARG A 168 4.18 11.06 -5.40
CA ARG A 168 4.06 12.47 -5.83
C ARG A 168 2.87 12.65 -6.76
N ILE A 169 2.75 11.77 -7.75
CA ILE A 169 1.65 11.78 -8.73
C ILE A 169 0.28 11.74 -8.04
N ILE A 170 0.07 10.83 -7.09
CA ILE A 170 -1.21 10.72 -6.36
C ILE A 170 -1.50 11.98 -5.53
N ARG A 171 -0.48 12.65 -4.98
CA ARG A 171 -0.69 13.90 -4.23
C ARG A 171 -1.08 15.05 -5.16
N ASP A 172 -0.42 15.15 -6.31
CA ASP A 172 -0.70 16.17 -7.31
C ASP A 172 -2.13 15.98 -7.87
N GLN A 173 -2.56 14.74 -8.12
CA GLN A 173 -3.93 14.40 -8.50
C GLN A 173 -4.95 14.87 -7.46
N LYS A 174 -4.74 14.51 -6.18
CA LYS A 174 -5.64 14.90 -5.09
C LYS A 174 -5.69 16.42 -4.86
N LYS A 175 -4.65 17.15 -5.27
CA LYS A 175 -4.65 18.61 -5.23
C LYS A 175 -5.51 19.17 -6.37
N LEU A 176 -5.32 18.68 -7.60
CA LEU A 176 -6.13 19.10 -8.75
C LEU A 176 -7.62 18.82 -8.55
N GLU A 177 -7.99 17.65 -8.04
CA GLU A 177 -9.39 17.32 -7.71
C GLU A 177 -9.98 18.31 -6.68
N ALA A 178 -9.20 18.74 -5.70
CA ALA A 178 -9.68 19.70 -4.70
C ALA A 178 -9.80 21.12 -5.27
N ASP A 179 -8.87 21.52 -6.14
CA ASP A 179 -8.91 22.83 -6.80
C ASP A 179 -10.13 22.89 -7.78
N GLU A 180 -10.49 21.78 -8.45
CA GLU A 180 -11.69 21.67 -9.30
C GLU A 180 -13.00 21.71 -8.46
N GLU A 181 -13.05 21.01 -7.31
CA GLU A 181 -14.20 21.03 -6.39
C GLU A 181 -14.44 22.42 -5.75
N ASP A 182 -13.41 23.26 -5.59
CA ASP A 182 -13.51 24.61 -5.04
C ASP A 182 -13.93 25.67 -6.10
N GLU A 183 -13.90 25.33 -7.41
CA GLU A 183 -14.28 26.21 -8.53
C GLU A 183 -15.75 26.03 -9.01
N GLU A 184 -16.42 24.94 -8.63
CA GLU A 184 -17.86 24.67 -8.88
C GLU A 184 -18.79 25.22 -7.77
#